data_AF-A0A251XWL9-F1
#
_entry.id   AF-A0A251XWL9-F1
#
_cell.length_a   1.000
_cell.length_b   1.000
_cell.length_c   1.000
_cell.angle_alpha   90.00
_cell.angle_beta   90.00
_cell.angle_gamma   90.00
#
_symmetry.space_group_name_H-M   'P 1'
#
loop_
_entity.id
_entity.type
_entity.pdbx_description
1 polymer ?
#
loop_
_entity_poly.entity_id
_entity_poly.type
_entity_poly.pdbx_seq_one_letter_code
_entity_poly.pdbx_strand_id
1 'polypeptide(L)' 'MLHLTEQEAVDLGHGKRLTTPDEAPTEDPLAAVAPDGRLVGLVGFRGRTGTSIVNFPADEGGAR' A
#
# COMPACT_ATOMS: atom_id res chain seq x y z
N MET A 1 -6.03 8.90 0.60
CA MET A 1 -5.19 7.97 -0.19
C MET A 1 -3.77 8.02 0.36
N LEU A 2 -3.03 6.92 0.26
CA LEU A 2 -1.67 6.76 0.77
C LEU A 2 -0.71 6.61 -0.42
N HIS A 3 0.24 7.54 -0.53
CA HIS A 3 1.30 7.46 -1.53
C HIS A 3 2.46 6.67 -0.94
N LEU A 4 2.80 5.57 -1.59
CA LEU A 4 3.90 4.70 -1.19
C LEU A 4 5.18 5.10 -1.93
N THR A 5 6.31 4.80 -1.32
CA THR A 5 7.59 4.64 -2.02
C THR A 5 7.62 3.33 -2.82
N GLU A 6 8.60 3.18 -3.72
CA GLU A 6 8.78 1.92 -4.47
C GLU A 6 8.97 0.73 -3.53
N GLN A 7 9.79 0.89 -2.50
CA GLN A 7 10.08 -0.18 -1.54
C GLN A 7 8.83 -0.56 -0.73
N GLU A 8 8.03 0.41 -0.30
CA GLU A 8 6.79 0.16 0.41
C GLU A 8 5.74 -0.53 -0.48
N ALA A 9 5.68 -0.18 -1.77
CA ALA A 9 4.79 -0.84 -2.72
C ALA A 9 5.16 -2.32 -2.92
N VAL A 10 6.46 -2.62 -3.01
CA VAL A 10 6.97 -3.99 -3.05
C VAL A 10 6.66 -4.73 -1.75
N ASP A 11 6.99 -4.14 -0.61
CA ASP A 11 6.79 -4.72 0.71
C ASP A 11 5.30 -5.03 0.99
N LEU A 12 4.41 -4.09 0.66
CA LEU A 12 2.97 -4.27 0.77
C LEU A 12 2.45 -5.36 -0.17
N GLY A 13 2.96 -5.41 -1.41
CA GLY A 13 2.65 -6.48 -2.37
C GLY A 13 3.04 -7.87 -1.86
N HIS A 14 4.11 -7.96 -1.08
CA HIS A 14 4.52 -9.19 -0.39
C HIS A 14 3.78 -9.45 0.93
N GLY A 15 2.82 -8.60 1.32
CA GLY A 15 2.05 -8.73 2.55
C GLY A 15 2.78 -8.28 3.81
N LYS A 16 3.87 -7.53 3.68
CA LYS A 16 4.53 -6.91 4.84
C LYS A 16 3.69 -5.75 5.38
N ARG A 17 3.89 -5.45 6.65
CA ARG A 17 3.26 -4.30 7.31
C ARG A 17 3.99 -3.01 6.96
N LEU A 18 3.22 -1.95 6.81
CA LEU A 18 3.73 -0.59 6.67
C LEU A 18 3.79 0.08 8.04
N THR A 19 4.79 0.94 8.24
CA THR A 19 4.87 1.80 9.42
C THR A 19 5.00 3.22 8.94
N THR A 20 4.03 4.06 9.29
CA THR A 20 4.08 5.48 8.96
C THR A 20 4.80 6.25 10.07
N PRO A 21 5.58 7.28 9.72
CA PRO A 21 6.23 8.13 10.72
C PRO A 21 5.20 8.90 11.57
N ASP A 22 4.08 9.27 10.94
CA ASP A 22 2.93 9.92 11.56
C ASP A 22 1.76 8.96 11.80
N GLU A 23 0.83 9.39 12.65
CA GLU A 23 -0.46 8.69 12.79
C GLU A 23 -1.21 8.72 11.45
N ALA A 24 -1.89 7.61 11.13
CA ALA A 24 -2.68 7.55 9.91
C ALA A 24 -3.75 8.65 9.92
N PRO A 25 -4.01 9.30 8.77
CA PRO A 25 -4.95 10.41 8.71
C PRO A 25 -6.40 10.01 9.01
N THR A 26 -6.71 8.71 9.00
CA THR A 26 -8.01 8.15 9.37
C THR A 26 -7.86 6.67 9.76
N GLU A 27 -8.84 6.15 10.51
CA GLU A 27 -9.03 4.70 10.73
C GLU A 27 -9.68 4.01 9.52
N ASP A 28 -10.17 4.77 8.53
CA ASP A 28 -10.75 4.21 7.31
C ASP A 28 -9.67 3.61 6.38
N PRO A 29 -10.01 2.57 5.61
CA PRO A 29 -9.13 2.01 4.60
C PRO A 29 -8.63 3.05 3.60
N LEU A 30 -7.31 3.12 3.43
CA LEU A 30 -6.67 4.01 2.46
C LEU A 30 -6.24 3.23 1.23
N ALA A 31 -6.57 3.75 0.04
CA ALA A 31 -5.99 3.28 -1.21
C ALA A 31 -4.48 3.54 -1.20
N ALA A 32 -3.68 2.49 -1.32
CA ALA A 32 -2.23 2.54 -1.46
C ALA A 32 -1.86 2.62 -2.94
N VAL A 33 -1.18 3.71 -3.29
CA VAL A 33 -0.78 4.02 -4.67
C VAL A 33 0.74 4.10 -4.73
N ALA A 34 1.35 3.37 -5.65
CA ALA A 34 2.77 3.39 -5.89
C ALA A 34 3.21 4.67 -6.64
N PRO A 35 4.51 5.01 -6.67
CA PRO A 35 5.02 6.21 -7.34
C PRO A 35 4.73 6.24 -8.85
N ASP A 36 4.58 5.08 -9.48
CA ASP A 36 4.20 4.88 -10.88
C ASP A 36 2.70 5.15 -11.15
N GLY A 37 1.92 5.45 -10.11
CA GLY A 37 0.47 5.65 -10.17
C GLY A 37 -0.34 4.35 -10.10
N ARG A 38 0.32 3.19 -9.96
CA ARG A 38 -0.35 1.89 -9.84
C ARG A 38 -1.03 1.74 -8.48
N LEU A 39 -2.25 1.21 -8.50
CA LEU A 39 -2.99 0.92 -7.27
C LEU A 39 -2.53 -0.43 -6.71
N VAL A 40 -1.87 -0.41 -5.56
CA VAL A 40 -1.25 -1.60 -4.94
C VAL A 40 -2.25 -2.35 -4.06
N GLY A 41 -3.11 -1.63 -3.33
CA GLY A 41 -4.00 -2.26 -2.36
C GLY A 41 -4.87 -1.28 -1.58
N LEU A 42 -5.68 -1.83 -0.68
CA LEU A 42 -6.28 -1.08 0.42
C LEU A 42 -5.54 -1.41 1.71
N VAL A 43 -5.17 -0.37 2.45
CA VAL A 43 -4.45 -0.49 3.71
C VAL A 43 -5.34 -0.01 4.84
N GLY A 44 -5.56 -0.87 5.83
CA GLY A 44 -6.17 -0.49 7.09
C GLY A 44 -5.09 -0.06 8.06
N PHE A 45 -5.30 1.08 8.71
CA PHE A 45 -4.39 1.57 9.74
C PHE A 45 -4.94 1.33 11.14
N ARG A 46 -4.03 1.04 12.06
CA ARG A 46 -4.25 1.06 13.51
C ARG A 46 -3.13 1.88 14.14
N GLY A 47 -3.43 3.15 14.44
CA GLY A 47 -2.44 4.14 14.83
C GLY A 47 -1.38 4.35 13.73
N ARG A 48 -0.15 3.92 13.98
CA ARG A 48 1.00 4.06 13.06
C ARG A 48 1.31 2.82 12.22
N THR A 49 0.54 1.75 12.40
CA THR A 49 0.77 0.49 11.69
C THR A 49 -0.28 0.28 10.61
N GLY A 50 0.16 0.17 9.36
CA GLY A 50 -0.67 -0.16 8.20
C GLY A 50 -0.58 -1.64 7.86
N THR A 51 -1.72 -2.28 7.64
CA THR A 51 -1.81 -3.67 7.16
C THR A 51 -2.65 -3.72 5.90
N SER A 52 -2.22 -4.52 4.91
CA SER A 52 -3.03 -4.75 3.71
C SER A 52 -4.33 -5.46 4.06
N ILE A 53 -5.44 -4.87 3.65
CA ILE A 53 -6.77 -5.49 3.66
C ILE A 53 -6.94 -6.32 2.38
N VAL A 54 -6.52 -5.75 1.25
CA VAL A 54 -6.49 -6.41 -0.06
C VAL A 54 -5.33 -5.88 -0.87
N ASN A 55 -4.61 -6.77 -1.55
CA ASN A 55 -3.62 -6.42 -2.56
C ASN A 55 -4.20 -6.64 -3.94
N PHE A 56 -3.93 -5.70 -4.84
CA PHE A 56 -4.20 -5.87 -6.26
C PHE A 56 -2.97 -6.51 -6.91
N PRO A 57 -3.17 -7.37 -7.92
CA PRO A 57 -2.06 -7.88 -8.70
C PRO A 57 -1.28 -6.69 -9.28
N ALA A 58 0.05 -6.80 -9.32
CA ALA A 58 0.79 -5.92 -10.20
C ALA A 58 0.28 -6.18 -11.62
N ASP A 59 0.11 -5.13 -12.43
CA ASP A 59 -0.01 -5.32 -13.87
C ASP A 59 1.24 -6.10 -14.26
N GLU A 60 1.08 -7.40 -14.53
CA GLU A 60 2.10 -8.15 -15.21
C GLU A 60 2.26 -7.40 -16.52
N GLY A 61 3.39 -6.72 -16.67
CA GLY A 61 3.97 -6.45 -17.98
C GLY A 61 4.31 -7.79 -18.64
N GLY A 62 3.31 -8.64 -18.86
CA GLY A 62 3.34 -9.79 -19.73
C GLY A 62 3.12 -9.32 -21.16
N ALA A 63 3.96 -8.41 -21.62
CA ALA A 63 4.34 -8.46 -23.02
C ALA A 63 5.17 -9.74 -23.17
N ARG A 64 4.51 -10.80 -23.62
CA ARG A 64 5.20 -11.91 -24.28
C ARG A 64 4.53 -12.19 -25.60
#